data_AF-S6TVH6-F1
#
_entry.id   AF-S6TVH6-F1
#
_cell.length_a   1.000
_cell.length_b   1.000
_cell.length_c   1.000
_cell.angle_alpha   90.00
_cell.angle_beta   90.00
_cell.angle_gamma   90.00
#
_symmetry.space_group_name_H-M   'P 1'
#
loop_
_entity.id
_entity.type
_entity.pdbx_description
1 polymer ?
#
loop_
_entity_poly.entity_id
_entity_poly.type
_entity_poly.pdbx_seq_one_letter_code
_entity_poly.pdbx_strand_id
1 'polypeptide(L)' 'MTAPADLSPTLQLACDLIRRPSVTPVDADCQTVMMQRLGDAGFKLEPMRIEDVDNFWATHGTGEGP' A
#
# COMPACT_ATOMS: atom_id res chain seq x y z
N MET A 1 -32.42 -2.70 4.08
CA MET A 1 -30.96 -2.76 3.89
C MET A 1 -30.36 -1.67 4.74
N THR A 2 -29.83 -2.02 5.90
CA THR A 2 -29.10 -1.08 6.77
C THR A 2 -27.88 -0.59 6.03
N ALA A 3 -27.66 0.73 6.01
CA ALA A 3 -26.40 1.30 5.54
C ALA A 3 -25.23 0.60 6.25
N PRO A 4 -24.14 0.26 5.56
CA PRO A 4 -22.99 -0.30 6.24
C PRO A 4 -22.54 0.71 7.30
N ALA A 5 -22.28 0.23 8.52
CA ALA A 5 -21.51 1.02 9.47
C ALA A 5 -20.22 1.46 8.77
N ASP A 6 -19.92 2.76 8.76
CA ASP A 6 -18.70 3.27 8.15
C ASP A 6 -17.52 2.51 8.76
N LEU A 7 -16.84 1.71 7.93
CA LEU A 7 -15.68 0.95 8.38
C LEU A 7 -14.63 1.94 8.85
N SER A 8 -13.89 1.60 9.91
CA SER A 8 -12.74 2.41 10.29
C SER A 8 -11.75 2.52 9.12
N PRO A 9 -10.98 3.61 8.99
CA PRO A 9 -10.03 3.77 7.88
C PRO A 9 -9.06 2.58 7.74
N THR A 10 -8.64 1.99 8.86
CA THR A 10 -7.82 0.78 8.92
C THR A 10 -8.54 -0.42 8.33
N LEU A 11 -9.80 -0.67 8.73
CA LEU A 11 -10.58 -1.81 8.23
C LEU A 11 -10.95 -1.63 6.75
N GLN A 12 -11.24 -0.40 6.33
CA GLN A 12 -11.47 -0.06 4.93
C GLN A 12 -10.26 -0.40 4.05
N LEU A 13 -9.04 -0.01 4.46
CA LEU A 13 -7.82 -0.32 3.74
C LEU A 13 -7.54 -1.83 3.72
N ALA A 14 -7.72 -2.52 4.84
CA ALA A 14 -7.52 -3.96 4.92
C ALA A 14 -8.45 -4.72 3.95
N CYS A 15 -9.75 -4.38 3.95
CA CYS A 15 -10.72 -4.97 3.02
C CYS A 15 -10.40 -4.65 1.56
N ASP A 16 -9.91 -3.45 1.27
CA ASP A 16 -9.50 -3.06 -0.07
C ASP A 16 -8.30 -3.89 -0.56
N LEU A 17 -7.26 -4.07 0.28
CA LEU A 17 -6.11 -4.92 -0.03
C LEU A 17 -6.49 -6.39 -0.24
N ILE A 18 -7.34 -6.96 0.61
CA ILE A 18 -7.79 -8.37 0.49
C ILE A 18 -8.55 -8.65 -0.82
N ARG A 19 -9.23 -7.66 -1.39
CA ARG A 19 -9.99 -7.83 -2.64
C ARG A 19 -9.10 -7.94 -3.88
N ARG A 20 -7.81 -7.60 -3.77
CA ARG A 20 -6.86 -7.66 -4.87
C ARG A 20 -6.32 -9.09 -5.00
N PRO A 21 -6.41 -9.73 -6.18
CA PRO A 21 -5.95 -11.12 -6.36
C PRO A 21 -4.42 -11.18 -6.52
N SER A 22 -3.68 -10.74 -5.49
CA SER A 22 -2.21 -10.62 -5.47
C SER A 22 -1.53 -11.97 -5.21
N VAL A 23 -1.79 -12.96 -6.06
CA VAL A 23 -1.13 -14.27 -5.98
C VAL A 23 0.31 -14.13 -6.51
N THR A 24 1.29 -14.62 -5.75
CA THR A 24 2.71 -14.52 -6.09
C THR A 24 3.01 -14.89 -7.55
N PRO A 25 3.78 -14.06 -8.29
CA PRO A 25 4.48 -12.84 -7.86
C PRO A 25 3.69 -11.53 -8.07
N VAL A 26 2.42 -11.62 -8.44
CA VAL A 26 1.59 -10.48 -8.85
C VAL A 26 1.19 -9.63 -7.64
N ASP A 27 1.46 -8.32 -7.68
CA ASP A 27 1.08 -7.38 -6.63
C ASP A 27 -0.40 -6.95 -6.68
N ALA A 28 -1.00 -6.96 -7.88
CA ALA A 28 -2.38 -6.56 -8.13
C ALA A 28 -2.72 -5.16 -7.57
N ASP A 29 -1.80 -4.20 -7.74
CA ASP A 29 -1.90 -2.78 -7.31
C ASP A 29 -1.98 -2.55 -5.80
N CYS A 30 -1.63 -3.53 -4.98
CA CYS A 30 -1.53 -3.34 -3.52
C CYS A 30 -0.51 -2.25 -3.19
N GLN A 31 0.68 -2.30 -3.79
CA GLN A 31 1.75 -1.34 -3.57
C GLN A 31 1.41 0.04 -4.10
N THR A 32 0.71 0.14 -5.23
CA THR A 32 0.23 1.42 -5.77
C THR A 32 -0.65 2.15 -4.75
N VAL A 33 -1.60 1.45 -4.12
CA VAL A 33 -2.48 2.05 -3.10
C VAL A 33 -1.73 2.41 -1.82
N MET A 34 -0.78 1.59 -1.39
CA MET A 34 0.06 1.89 -0.23
C MET A 34 0.95 3.11 -0.49
N MET A 35 1.62 3.16 -1.63
CA MET A 35 2.47 4.27 -2.07
C MET A 35 1.68 5.57 -2.16
N GLN A 36 0.49 5.58 -2.77
CA GLN A 36 -0.33 6.79 -2.85
C GLN A 36 -0.65 7.34 -1.45
N ARG A 37 -1.14 6.49 -0.53
CA ARG A 37 -1.50 6.91 0.83
C ARG A 37 -0.30 7.40 1.65
N LEU A 38 0.86 6.75 1.49
CA LEU A 38 2.09 7.15 2.16
C LEU A 38 2.66 8.45 1.57
N GLY A 39 2.62 8.61 0.24
CA GLY A 39 3.02 9.85 -0.43
C GLY A 39 2.18 11.04 0.02
N ASP A 40 0.86 10.87 0.11
CA ASP A 40 -0.06 11.89 0.63
C ASP A 40 0.24 12.23 2.12
N ALA A 41 0.81 11.29 2.86
CA ALA A 41 1.28 11.48 4.24
C ALA A 41 2.72 12.02 4.34
N GLY A 42 3.36 12.38 3.22
CA GLY A 42 4.70 13.00 3.19
C GLY A 42 5.87 12.01 3.16
N PHE A 43 5.63 10.73 2.87
CA PHE A 43 6.72 9.77 2.69
C PHE A 43 7.43 9.99 1.35
N LYS A 44 8.75 9.83 1.35
CA LYS A 44 9.53 9.62 0.13
C LYS A 44 9.35 8.18 -0.31
N LEU A 45 9.09 7.96 -1.60
CA LEU A 45 8.80 6.65 -2.18
C LEU A 45 9.83 6.31 -3.26
N GLU A 46 10.31 5.07 -3.23
CA GLU A 46 11.25 4.53 -4.21
C GLU A 46 10.72 3.16 -4.70
N PRO A 47 10.03 3.11 -5.86
CA PRO A 47 9.62 1.86 -6.48
C PRO A 47 10.82 1.07 -7.00
N MET A 48 10.83 -0.24 -6.80
CA MET A 48 11.90 -1.15 -7.17
C MET A 48 11.34 -2.44 -7.76
N ARG A 49 11.46 -2.60 -9.08
CA ARG A 49 11.13 -3.85 -9.78
C ARG A 49 12.37 -4.74 -9.84
N ILE A 50 12.29 -5.94 -9.28
CA ILE A 50 13.38 -6.94 -9.33
C ILE A 50 12.81 -8.23 -9.89
N GLU A 51 13.29 -8.63 -11.07
CA GLU A 51 12.75 -9.78 -11.82
C GLU A 51 11.21 -9.66 -11.96
N ASP A 52 10.50 -10.67 -11.46
CA ASP A 52 9.05 -10.77 -11.54
C ASP A 52 8.32 -10.12 -10.34
N VAL A 53 9.04 -9.50 -9.41
CA VAL A 53 8.52 -8.98 -8.14
C VAL A 53 8.54 -7.44 -8.10
N ASP A 54 7.39 -6.85 -7.77
CA ASP A 54 7.27 -5.44 -7.45
C ASP A 54 7.62 -5.21 -5.98
N ASN A 55 8.46 -4.22 -5.70
CA ASN A 55 8.81 -3.78 -4.35
C ASN A 55 8.76 -2.25 -4.31
N PHE A 56 8.67 -1.67 -3.11
CA PHE A 56 8.93 -0.25 -2.90
C PHE A 56 9.57 -0.01 -1.53
N TRP A 57 10.36 1.04 -1.45
CA TRP A 57 10.92 1.55 -0.20
C TRP A 57 10.27 2.89 0.13
N ALA A 58 9.73 3.03 1.34
CA ALA A 58 9.10 4.25 1.80
C ALA A 58 9.78 4.76 3.07
N THR A 59 10.18 6.02 3.08
CA THR A 59 10.86 6.67 4.22
C THR A 59 10.20 7.98 4.59
N HIS A 60 10.31 8.36 5.86
CA HIS A 60 9.78 9.62 6.36
C HIS A 60 10.76 10.20 7.39
N GLY A 61 11.08 11.49 7.26
CA GLY A 61 12.12 12.18 8.04
C GLY A 61 13.49 12.23 7.36
N THR A 62 14.48 12.80 8.06
CA THR A 62 15.84 13.07 7.53
C THR A 62 16.91 12.10 8.06
N GLY A 63 16.52 11.12 8.86
CA GLY A 63 17.44 10.06 9.28
C GLY A 63 17.70 9.12 8.11
N GLU A 64 18.94 8.66 7.96
CA GLU A 64 19.14 7.38 7.30
C GLU A 64 18.35 6.35 8.12
N GLY A 65 17.54 5.53 7.45
CA GLY A 65 16.90 4.39 8.11
C GLY A 65 17.97 3.49 8.77
N PRO A 66 17.58 2.49 9.56
CA PRO A 66 18.55 1.49 10.01
C PRO A 66 19.38 0.92 8.85
#